data_AF-A0A8S1VMX0-F1
#
_entry.id   AF-A0A8S1VMX0-F1
#
_cell.length_a   1.000
_cell.length_b   1.000
_cell.length_c   1.000
_cell.angle_alpha   90.00
_cell.angle_beta   90.00
_cell.angle_gamma   90.00
#
_symmetry.space_group_name_H-M   'P 1'
#
loop_
_entity.id
_entity.type
_entity.pdbx_description
1 polymer ?
#
loop_
_entity_poly.entity_id
_entity_poly.type
_entity_poly.pdbx_seq_one_letter_code
_entity_poly.pdbx_strand_id
1 'polypeptide(L)'
;MLLLKSLKNVVKPQPLPQIPEHPAETVLPREPEHPAPCEQPGHPKEYPIALLIGEARVDKSFDLKKDLEYREKQIQEFQSIFDSKPNRVATLLFVVKFERTDLMKRSILNIYPYFKKFQSQISLVVTHLDLSDDQEQDKIDLLRALRIFKAKSILFVGKETSKEELIAQIRASNCLIPIEEGYQFDLSDTIFQKSIESDGYEWMNIVQQMTVRF
;
A
#
# COMPACT_ATOMS: atom_id res chain seq x y z
N MET A 1 13.41 58.50 15.44
CA MET A 1 11.94 58.74 15.46
C MET A 1 11.30 57.40 15.80
N LEU A 2 11.00 57.16 17.08
CA LEU A 2 10.54 55.89 17.65
C LEU A 2 9.05 56.00 17.96
N LEU A 3 8.24 55.08 17.45
CA LEU A 3 6.79 55.05 17.64
C LEU A 3 6.34 53.67 18.16
N LEU A 4 5.85 53.69 19.40
CA LEU A 4 4.77 52.92 20.04
C LEU A 4 4.47 51.47 19.57
N LYS A 5 4.25 50.58 20.55
CA LYS A 5 2.88 50.24 21.00
C LYS A 5 2.84 49.43 22.30
N SER A 6 1.98 49.91 23.20
CA SER A 6 1.61 49.37 24.51
C SER A 6 0.42 48.42 24.34
N LEU A 7 0.48 47.23 24.94
CA LEU A 7 -0.62 46.27 24.99
C LEU A 7 -1.33 46.37 26.35
N LYS A 8 -2.60 46.76 26.32
CA LYS A 8 -3.52 46.72 27.47
C LYS A 8 -4.18 45.35 27.54
N ASN A 9 -3.93 44.62 28.63
CA ASN A 9 -4.68 43.43 29.02
C ASN A 9 -6.05 43.83 29.57
N VAL A 10 -7.12 43.19 29.09
CA VAL A 10 -8.46 43.24 29.70
C VAL A 10 -8.91 41.80 29.90
N VAL A 11 -8.85 41.34 31.16
CA VAL A 11 -9.41 40.06 31.61
C VAL A 11 -10.89 40.28 31.90
N LYS A 12 -11.77 39.50 31.26
CA LYS A 12 -13.20 39.47 31.59
C LYS A 12 -13.47 38.41 32.67
N PRO A 13 -14.34 38.68 33.66
CA PRO A 13 -14.69 37.70 34.69
C PRO A 13 -15.64 36.61 34.16
N GLN A 14 -15.39 35.37 34.57
CA GLN A 14 -16.26 34.21 34.33
C GLN A 14 -17.39 34.16 35.38
N PRO A 15 -18.63 33.78 35.00
CA PRO A 15 -19.70 33.52 35.94
C PRO A 15 -19.60 32.11 36.55
N LEU A 16 -19.96 32.00 37.83
CA LEU A 16 -20.00 30.75 38.61
C LEU A 16 -21.14 29.82 38.14
N PRO A 17 -20.93 28.49 38.17
CA PRO A 17 -21.95 27.53 37.80
C PRO A 17 -23.02 27.38 38.89
N GLN A 18 -24.28 27.35 38.47
CA GLN A 18 -25.44 27.02 39.31
C GLN A 18 -25.59 25.50 39.42
N ILE A 19 -25.79 25.00 40.65
CA ILE A 19 -26.03 23.60 40.95
C ILE A 19 -27.54 23.34 40.85
N PRO A 20 -28.03 22.39 40.03
CA PRO A 20 -29.44 22.01 40.03
C PRO A 20 -29.75 21.08 41.19
N GLU A 21 -30.74 21.45 42.00
CA GLU A 21 -31.40 20.54 42.95
C GLU A 21 -32.32 19.59 42.18
N HIS A 22 -32.04 18.28 42.24
CA HIS A 22 -32.97 17.26 41.77
C HIS A 22 -33.69 16.59 42.95
N PRO A 23 -35.02 16.44 42.90
CA PRO A 23 -35.77 15.70 43.90
C PRO A 23 -35.60 14.19 43.71
N ALA A 24 -35.62 13.46 44.83
CA ALA A 24 -35.47 12.02 44.90
C ALA A 24 -36.68 11.30 44.27
N GLU A 25 -36.44 10.56 43.18
CA GLU A 25 -37.42 9.62 42.62
C GLU A 25 -37.23 8.21 43.17
N THR A 26 -38.35 7.67 43.64
CA THR A 26 -38.56 6.32 44.18
C THR A 26 -38.30 5.26 43.12
N VAL A 27 -37.30 4.40 43.36
CA VAL A 27 -36.95 3.27 42.49
C VAL A 27 -37.93 2.12 42.72
N LEU A 28 -38.73 1.78 41.71
CA LEU A 28 -39.45 0.50 41.62
C LEU A 28 -38.54 -0.57 40.99
N PRO A 29 -38.63 -1.84 41.43
CA PRO A 29 -37.79 -2.91 40.90
C PRO A 29 -38.19 -3.26 39.46
N ARG A 30 -37.24 -3.13 38.52
CA ARG A 30 -37.37 -3.60 37.13
C ARG A 30 -37.22 -5.13 37.09
N GLU A 31 -38.09 -5.79 36.33
CA GLU A 31 -38.00 -7.20 35.98
C GLU A 31 -36.68 -7.52 35.26
N PRO A 32 -36.14 -8.75 35.39
CA PRO A 32 -34.90 -9.14 34.74
C PRO A 32 -35.09 -9.21 33.22
N GLU A 33 -34.45 -8.27 32.52
CA GLU A 33 -34.33 -8.30 31.06
C GLU A 33 -33.63 -9.59 30.62
N HIS A 34 -34.23 -10.26 29.63
CA HIS A 34 -33.66 -11.45 29.00
C HIS A 34 -32.21 -11.20 28.58
N PRO A 35 -31.30 -12.19 28.74
CA PRO A 35 -29.92 -12.03 28.33
C PRO A 35 -29.86 -11.74 26.82
N ALA A 36 -29.14 -10.67 26.48
CA ALA A 36 -28.86 -10.29 25.10
C ALA A 36 -28.30 -11.50 24.31
N PRO A 37 -28.66 -11.66 23.04
CA PRO A 37 -28.08 -12.71 22.20
C PRO A 37 -26.57 -12.56 22.20
N CYS A 38 -25.86 -13.61 22.63
CA CYS A 38 -24.41 -13.67 22.53
C CYS A 38 -24.01 -13.41 21.07
N GLU A 39 -23.35 -12.28 20.83
CA GLU A 39 -22.70 -12.01 19.55
C GLU A 39 -21.80 -13.20 19.23
N GLN A 40 -22.12 -13.92 18.16
CA GLN A 40 -21.28 -15.01 17.71
C GLN A 40 -19.90 -14.46 17.36
N PRO A 41 -18.80 -15.15 17.75
CA PRO A 41 -17.46 -14.72 17.43
C PRO A 41 -17.33 -14.61 15.91
N GLY A 42 -17.17 -13.36 15.44
CA GLY A 42 -17.06 -13.05 14.03
C GLY A 42 -15.99 -13.93 13.38
N HIS A 43 -16.31 -14.46 12.20
CA HIS A 43 -15.38 -15.21 11.37
C HIS A 43 -14.00 -14.51 11.32
N PRO A 44 -12.89 -15.27 11.37
CA PRO A 44 -11.56 -14.68 11.33
C PRO A 44 -11.46 -13.80 10.09
N LYS A 45 -11.26 -12.49 10.29
CA LYS A 45 -11.04 -11.53 9.22
C LYS A 45 -9.80 -12.01 8.44
N GLU A 46 -10.02 -12.61 7.28
CA GLU A 46 -8.92 -12.96 6.40
C GLU A 46 -8.19 -11.68 5.98
N TYR A 47 -6.88 -11.66 6.18
CA TYR A 47 -6.10 -10.46 5.92
C TYR A 47 -5.83 -10.30 4.42
N PRO A 48 -5.87 -9.06 3.90
CA PRO A 48 -5.47 -8.77 2.53
C PRO A 48 -4.04 -9.22 2.26
N ILE A 49 -3.83 -9.83 1.10
CA ILE A 49 -2.51 -10.24 0.62
C ILE A 49 -1.88 -9.05 -0.11
N ALA A 50 -0.65 -8.73 0.26
CA ALA A 50 0.16 -7.75 -0.44
C ALA A 50 1.11 -8.46 -1.41
N LEU A 51 1.21 -7.96 -2.64
CA LEU A 51 2.13 -8.48 -3.65
C LEU A 51 3.40 -7.63 -3.70
N LEU A 52 4.56 -8.25 -3.50
CA LEU A 52 5.86 -7.59 -3.61
C LEU A 52 6.32 -7.56 -5.07
N ILE A 53 6.72 -6.39 -5.55
CA ILE A 53 7.15 -6.12 -6.92
C ILE A 53 8.43 -5.29 -6.85
N GLY A 54 9.52 -5.76 -7.46
CA GLY A 54 10.81 -5.05 -7.47
C GLY A 54 11.95 -5.85 -6.85
N GLU A 55 12.95 -5.16 -6.30
CA GLU A 55 14.19 -5.79 -5.81
C GLU A 55 14.06 -6.19 -4.33
N ALA A 56 13.37 -7.30 -4.08
CA ALA A 56 13.39 -7.97 -2.78
C ALA A 56 14.36 -9.16 -2.84
N ARG A 57 15.67 -8.91 -2.65
CA ARG A 57 16.77 -9.90 -2.53
C ARG A 57 16.66 -11.24 -3.32
N VAL A 58 17.58 -11.41 -4.30
CA VAL A 58 18.14 -12.69 -4.82
C VAL A 58 17.07 -13.68 -5.32
N ASP A 59 16.43 -13.56 -6.49
CA ASP A 59 16.99 -13.67 -7.84
C ASP A 59 15.95 -13.23 -8.92
N LYS A 60 14.92 -12.50 -8.50
CA LYS A 60 13.82 -12.07 -9.40
C LYS A 60 13.59 -10.57 -9.26
N SER A 61 14.27 -9.78 -10.08
CA SER A 61 13.94 -8.36 -10.24
C SER A 61 12.79 -8.22 -11.24
N PHE A 62 11.71 -7.55 -10.86
CA PHE A 62 10.61 -7.26 -11.79
C PHE A 62 11.07 -6.18 -12.79
N ASP A 63 11.35 -6.57 -14.03
CA ASP A 63 11.92 -5.71 -15.07
C ASP A 63 11.30 -6.02 -16.43
N LEU A 64 10.28 -5.24 -16.77
CA LEU A 64 9.52 -5.36 -18.01
C LEU A 64 10.22 -4.73 -19.23
N LYS A 65 11.44 -4.17 -19.05
CA LYS A 65 12.23 -3.52 -20.11
C LYS A 65 13.40 -4.37 -20.62
N LYS A 66 13.58 -5.60 -20.12
CA LYS A 66 14.54 -6.56 -20.67
C LYS A 66 14.06 -7.10 -22.02
N ASP A 67 14.46 -8.32 -22.37
CA ASP A 67 13.98 -9.02 -23.54
C ASP A 67 12.52 -9.46 -23.40
N LEU A 68 11.91 -9.77 -24.55
CA LEU A 68 10.50 -10.11 -24.65
C LEU A 68 10.16 -11.39 -23.88
N GLU A 69 11.02 -12.41 -23.94
CA GLU A 69 10.79 -13.69 -23.26
C GLU A 69 10.77 -13.50 -21.73
N TYR A 70 11.72 -12.74 -21.20
CA TYR A 70 11.76 -12.39 -19.79
C TYR A 70 10.51 -11.61 -19.35
N ARG A 71 10.10 -10.62 -20.15
CA ARG A 71 8.89 -9.83 -19.87
C ARG A 71 7.65 -10.72 -19.83
N GLU A 72 7.44 -11.57 -20.82
CA GLU A 72 6.26 -12.46 -20.88
C GLU A 72 6.25 -13.44 -19.70
N LYS A 73 7.42 -14.00 -19.35
CA LYS A 73 7.54 -14.85 -18.15
C LYS A 73 7.11 -14.11 -16.88
N GLN A 74 7.49 -12.85 -16.71
CA GLN A 74 7.09 -12.06 -15.54
C GLN A 74 5.60 -11.72 -15.53
N ILE A 75 5.01 -11.44 -16.69
CA ILE A 75 3.57 -11.23 -16.82
C ILE A 75 2.81 -12.52 -16.43
N GLN A 76 3.26 -13.68 -16.91
CA GLN A 76 2.68 -14.97 -16.57
C GLN A 76 2.81 -15.31 -15.08
N GLU A 77 4.01 -15.11 -14.51
CA GLU A 77 4.23 -15.28 -13.06
C GLU A 77 3.30 -14.36 -12.26
N PHE A 78 3.16 -13.09 -12.67
CA PHE A 78 2.24 -12.15 -12.04
C PHE A 78 0.78 -12.65 -12.13
N GLN A 79 0.30 -13.01 -13.32
CA GLN A 79 -1.06 -13.53 -13.55
C GLN A 79 -1.36 -14.77 -12.69
N SER A 80 -0.40 -15.70 -12.59
CA SER A 80 -0.56 -16.94 -11.80
C SER A 80 -0.85 -16.68 -10.32
N ILE A 81 -0.37 -15.55 -9.77
CA ILE A 81 -0.64 -15.15 -8.39
C ILE A 81 -2.11 -14.75 -8.21
N PHE A 82 -2.70 -14.07 -9.19
CA PHE A 82 -4.11 -13.66 -9.15
C PHE A 82 -5.05 -14.86 -9.38
N ASP A 83 -4.65 -15.83 -10.19
CA ASP A 83 -5.43 -17.06 -10.38
C ASP A 83 -5.44 -17.94 -9.13
N SER A 84 -4.28 -18.09 -8.47
CA SER A 84 -4.15 -18.92 -7.27
C SER A 84 -4.78 -18.28 -6.04
N LYS A 85 -4.95 -16.94 -6.05
CA LYS A 85 -5.47 -16.16 -4.92
C LYS A 85 -6.46 -15.10 -5.41
N PRO A 86 -7.60 -15.52 -5.99
CA PRO A 86 -8.57 -14.60 -6.58
C PRO A 86 -9.12 -13.66 -5.51
N ASN A 87 -9.19 -12.37 -5.81
CA ASN A 87 -9.75 -11.33 -4.94
C ASN A 87 -9.06 -11.16 -3.58
N ARG A 88 -7.85 -11.71 -3.40
CA ARG A 88 -7.10 -11.56 -2.14
C ARG A 88 -5.97 -10.54 -2.21
N VAL A 89 -5.53 -10.18 -3.41
CA VAL A 89 -4.50 -9.15 -3.58
C VAL A 89 -5.19 -7.80 -3.60
N ALA A 90 -4.87 -6.92 -2.66
CA ALA A 90 -5.44 -5.56 -2.60
C ALA A 90 -4.38 -4.45 -2.57
N THR A 91 -3.10 -4.81 -2.41
CA THR A 91 -2.01 -3.86 -2.27
C THR A 91 -0.79 -4.35 -3.04
N LEU A 92 -0.18 -3.44 -3.79
CA LEU A 92 1.07 -3.66 -4.50
C LEU A 92 2.20 -2.97 -3.73
N LEU A 93 3.23 -3.72 -3.34
CA LEU A 93 4.41 -3.21 -2.63
C LEU A 93 5.56 -3.10 -3.62
N PHE A 94 5.92 -1.87 -3.98
CA PHE A 94 7.08 -1.61 -4.83
C PHE A 94 8.33 -1.53 -3.97
N VAL A 95 9.20 -2.53 -4.11
CA VAL A 95 10.40 -2.67 -3.30
C VAL A 95 11.59 -2.06 -4.02
N VAL A 96 12.25 -1.12 -3.37
CA VAL A 96 13.50 -0.52 -3.82
C VAL A 96 14.55 -0.57 -2.73
N LYS A 97 15.81 -0.67 -3.15
CA LYS A 97 16.95 -0.54 -2.23
C LYS A 97 17.24 0.94 -1.99
N PHE A 98 17.61 1.30 -0.77
CA PHE A 98 18.13 2.61 -0.44
C PHE A 98 19.49 2.79 -1.10
N GLU A 99 19.57 3.85 -1.91
CA GLU A 99 20.75 4.27 -2.65
C GLU A 99 20.54 5.74 -3.05
N ARG A 100 21.23 6.20 -4.10
CA ARG A 100 20.97 7.53 -4.63
C ARG A 100 19.51 7.68 -5.09
N THR A 101 18.88 8.77 -4.69
CA THR A 101 17.46 9.06 -4.96
C THR A 101 17.10 8.98 -6.46
N ASP A 102 17.99 9.39 -7.36
CA ASP A 102 17.77 9.31 -8.81
C ASP A 102 17.71 7.87 -9.33
N LEU A 103 18.55 6.97 -8.78
CA LEU A 103 18.55 5.56 -9.11
C LEU A 103 17.28 4.87 -8.60
N MET A 104 16.87 5.17 -7.36
CA MET A 104 15.61 4.67 -6.80
C MET A 104 14.40 5.10 -7.65
N LYS A 105 14.34 6.38 -8.03
CA LYS A 105 13.29 6.90 -8.91
C LYS A 105 13.29 6.19 -10.26
N ARG A 106 14.46 5.95 -10.84
CA ARG A 106 14.60 5.22 -12.11
C ARG A 106 14.08 3.80 -11.99
N SER A 107 14.41 3.09 -10.90
CA SER A 107 13.92 1.75 -10.62
C SER A 107 12.39 1.72 -10.55
N ILE A 108 11.79 2.64 -9.79
CA ILE A 108 10.32 2.76 -9.71
C ILE A 108 9.72 3.09 -11.09
N LEU A 109 10.31 4.04 -11.83
CA LEU A 109 9.84 4.45 -13.16
C LEU A 109 9.95 3.34 -14.22
N ASN A 110 10.74 2.29 -13.99
CA ASN A 110 10.77 1.14 -14.89
C ASN A 110 9.48 0.33 -14.82
N ILE A 111 8.86 0.24 -13.65
CA ILE A 111 7.67 -0.59 -13.43
C ILE A 111 6.38 0.24 -13.34
N TYR A 112 6.44 1.43 -12.74
CA TYR A 112 5.29 2.28 -12.44
C TYR A 112 4.35 2.56 -13.63
N PRO A 113 4.83 2.80 -14.87
CA PRO A 113 3.94 3.01 -16.01
C PRO A 113 2.96 1.86 -16.27
N TYR A 114 3.38 0.62 -16.02
CA TYR A 114 2.56 -0.58 -16.24
C TYR A 114 1.50 -0.78 -15.15
N PHE A 115 1.65 -0.14 -13.99
CA PHE A 115 0.74 -0.23 -12.85
C PHE A 115 -0.03 1.08 -12.61
N LYS A 116 -0.04 2.01 -13.57
CA LYS A 116 -0.68 3.33 -13.42
C LYS A 116 -2.17 3.22 -13.04
N LYS A 117 -2.89 2.21 -13.55
CA LYS A 117 -4.28 1.90 -13.18
C LYS A 117 -4.45 1.67 -11.67
N PHE A 118 -3.43 1.12 -11.03
CA PHE A 118 -3.43 0.70 -9.62
C PHE A 118 -2.76 1.71 -8.69
N GLN A 119 -2.59 2.98 -9.10
CA GLN A 119 -1.82 3.97 -8.33
C GLN A 119 -2.24 4.09 -6.85
N SER A 120 -3.52 3.98 -6.54
CA SER A 120 -4.06 4.06 -5.17
C SER A 120 -3.75 2.81 -4.33
N GLN A 121 -3.36 1.72 -4.97
CA GLN A 121 -3.02 0.43 -4.37
C GLN A 121 -1.52 0.22 -4.20
N ILE A 122 -0.69 1.12 -4.74
CA ILE A 122 0.77 1.05 -4.65
C ILE A 122 1.23 1.68 -3.34
N SER A 123 2.02 0.93 -2.57
CA SER A 123 2.87 1.46 -1.51
C SER A 123 4.33 1.18 -1.85
N LEU A 124 5.24 2.08 -1.46
CA LEU A 124 6.67 1.90 -1.66
C LEU A 124 7.30 1.29 -0.41
N VAL A 125 8.27 0.40 -0.60
CA VAL A 125 9.10 -0.17 0.46
C VAL A 125 10.55 0.14 0.14
N VAL A 126 11.17 1.00 0.94
CA VAL A 126 12.58 1.35 0.83
C VAL A 126 13.35 0.48 1.81
N THR A 127 14.14 -0.44 1.29
CA THR A 127 14.97 -1.37 2.09
C THR A 127 16.37 -0.81 2.30
N HIS A 128 17.11 -1.31 3.29
CA HIS A 128 18.51 -0.95 3.54
C HIS A 128 18.73 0.52 3.94
N LEU A 129 17.73 1.19 4.50
CA LEU A 129 17.89 2.58 4.98
C LEU A 129 18.90 2.69 6.13
N ASP A 130 19.16 1.61 6.85
CA ASP A 130 20.20 1.51 7.87
C ASP A 130 21.61 1.82 7.36
N LEU A 131 21.83 1.83 6.04
CA LEU A 131 23.09 2.26 5.42
C LEU A 131 23.27 3.78 5.36
N SER A 132 22.24 4.56 5.72
CA SER A 132 22.29 6.02 5.80
C SER A 132 23.00 6.50 7.07
N ASP A 133 23.88 7.49 6.94
CA ASP A 133 24.51 8.18 8.07
C ASP A 133 23.51 9.06 8.84
N ASP A 134 22.53 9.66 8.14
CA ASP A 134 21.47 10.49 8.73
C ASP A 134 20.07 10.00 8.33
N GLN A 135 19.64 8.92 8.99
CA GLN A 135 18.38 8.23 8.63
C GLN A 135 17.14 9.11 8.76
N GLU A 136 17.14 10.10 9.67
CA GLU A 136 15.97 10.96 9.87
C GLU A 136 15.85 11.95 8.71
N GLN A 137 16.94 12.61 8.35
CA GLN A 137 16.96 13.55 7.25
C GLN A 137 16.69 12.83 5.90
N ASP A 138 17.31 11.67 5.68
CA ASP A 138 17.10 10.89 4.47
C ASP A 138 15.67 10.37 4.33
N LYS A 139 14.99 10.01 5.43
CA LYS A 139 13.55 9.70 5.40
C LYS A 139 12.74 10.91 4.92
N ILE A 140 13.00 12.09 5.48
CA ILE A 140 12.27 13.32 5.11
C ILE A 140 12.48 13.65 3.63
N ASP A 141 13.72 13.57 3.17
CA ASP A 141 14.06 13.89 1.78
C ASP A 141 13.53 12.86 0.79
N LEU A 142 13.57 11.57 1.13
CA LEU A 142 12.95 10.51 0.32
C LEU A 142 11.43 10.64 0.27
N LEU A 143 10.76 10.94 1.39
CA LEU A 143 9.31 11.21 1.41
C LEU A 143 8.96 12.35 0.46
N ARG A 144 9.74 13.43 0.46
CA ARG A 144 9.54 14.56 -0.46
C ARG A 144 9.81 14.14 -1.90
N ALA A 145 10.90 13.44 -2.16
CA ALA A 145 11.36 13.08 -3.49
C ALA A 145 10.46 12.05 -4.19
N LEU A 146 9.93 11.08 -3.43
CA LEU A 146 9.10 9.99 -3.94
C LEU A 146 7.61 10.34 -4.00
N ARG A 147 7.20 11.50 -3.46
CA ARG A 147 5.82 12.01 -3.52
C ARG A 147 5.25 12.07 -4.94
N ILE A 148 6.11 12.22 -5.96
CA ILE A 148 5.72 12.24 -7.38
C ILE A 148 4.96 10.98 -7.82
N PHE A 149 5.20 9.83 -7.17
CA PHE A 149 4.56 8.56 -7.50
C PHE A 149 3.16 8.42 -6.91
N LYS A 150 2.73 9.35 -6.04
CA LYS A 150 1.42 9.33 -5.35
C LYS A 150 1.12 7.99 -4.68
N ALA A 151 2.15 7.30 -4.20
CA ALA A 151 1.99 6.05 -3.48
C ALA A 151 1.16 6.28 -2.22
N LYS A 152 0.33 5.29 -1.87
CA LYS A 152 -0.51 5.33 -0.67
C LYS A 152 0.31 5.54 0.59
N SER A 153 1.46 4.86 0.67
CA SER A 153 2.38 4.97 1.80
C SER A 153 3.81 4.61 1.37
N ILE A 154 4.77 4.98 2.21
CA ILE A 154 6.19 4.65 2.05
C ILE A 154 6.65 4.03 3.36
N LEU A 155 7.11 2.79 3.31
CA LEU A 155 7.66 2.04 4.43
C LEU A 155 9.18 1.99 4.31
N PHE A 156 9.89 2.24 5.39
CA PHE A 156 11.36 2.14 5.46
C PHE A 156 11.74 0.92 6.29
N VAL A 157 12.54 0.03 5.69
CA VAL A 157 12.88 -1.28 6.24
C VAL A 157 14.40 -1.42 6.33
N GLY A 158 14.88 -1.90 7.47
CA GLY A 158 16.30 -2.15 7.69
C GLY A 158 16.77 -3.45 7.03
N LYS A 159 18.06 -3.54 6.74
CA LYS A 159 18.73 -4.72 6.17
C LYS A 159 18.52 -5.99 7.00
N GLU A 160 18.48 -5.83 8.32
CA GLU A 160 18.40 -6.89 9.32
C GLU A 160 16.95 -7.12 9.83
N THR A 161 15.96 -6.44 9.25
CA THR A 161 14.55 -6.66 9.60
C THR A 161 14.14 -8.08 9.25
N SER A 162 13.66 -8.83 10.25
CA SER A 162 13.17 -10.19 10.06
C SER A 162 11.86 -10.22 9.25
N LYS A 163 11.49 -11.39 8.71
CA LYS A 163 10.23 -11.55 7.97
C LYS A 163 9.02 -11.23 8.85
N GLU A 164 9.02 -11.70 10.09
CA GLU A 164 7.95 -11.53 11.06
C GLU A 164 7.80 -10.06 11.42
N GLU A 165 8.92 -9.37 11.62
CA GLU A 165 8.96 -7.94 11.88
C GLU A 165 8.49 -7.13 10.68
N LEU A 166 8.91 -7.49 9.46
CA LEU A 166 8.41 -6.86 8.23
C LEU A 166 6.90 -7.01 8.10
N ILE A 167 6.36 -8.21 8.36
CA ILE A 167 4.91 -8.45 8.37
C ILE A 167 4.23 -7.58 9.42
N ALA A 168 4.81 -7.47 10.62
CA ALA A 168 4.27 -6.63 11.69
C ALA A 168 4.28 -5.15 11.28
N GLN A 169 5.36 -4.65 10.68
CA GLN A 169 5.45 -3.28 10.17
C GLN A 169 4.45 -3.01 9.04
N ILE A 170 4.27 -3.94 8.11
CA ILE A 170 3.26 -3.83 7.04
C ILE A 170 1.84 -3.80 7.62
N ARG A 171 1.55 -4.59 8.66
CA ARG A 171 0.24 -4.60 9.33
C ARG A 171 -0.01 -3.36 10.18
N ALA A 172 1.00 -2.84 10.85
CA ALA A 172 0.91 -1.65 11.68
C ALA A 172 0.91 -0.36 10.85
N SER A 173 1.38 -0.42 9.62
CA SER A 173 1.37 0.71 8.69
C SER A 173 0.06 0.78 7.90
N ASN A 174 -0.22 1.97 7.37
CA ASN A 174 -1.36 2.19 6.47
C ASN A 174 -1.12 1.62 5.05
N CYS A 175 -0.16 0.70 4.88
CA CYS A 175 0.15 0.07 3.59
C CYS A 175 -1.01 -0.79 3.09
N LEU A 176 -1.58 -1.64 3.94
CA LEU A 176 -2.60 -2.60 3.55
C LEU A 176 -3.95 -1.93 3.25
N ILE A 177 -4.59 -2.33 2.16
CA ILE A 177 -5.96 -1.94 1.82
C ILE A 177 -6.90 -3.04 2.33
N PRO A 178 -7.91 -2.71 3.15
CA PRO A 178 -8.91 -3.69 3.56
C PRO A 178 -9.69 -4.19 2.33
N ILE A 179 -9.98 -5.49 2.30
CA ILE A 179 -10.81 -6.09 1.25
C ILE A 179 -12.26 -6.05 1.73
N GLU A 180 -13.09 -5.38 0.97
CA GLU A 180 -14.54 -5.33 1.18
C GLU A 180 -15.24 -6.48 0.44
N GLU A 181 -16.48 -6.78 0.81
CA GLU A 181 -17.29 -7.78 0.13
C GLU A 181 -17.50 -7.39 -1.34
N GLY A 182 -17.27 -8.33 -2.26
CA GLY A 182 -17.35 -8.09 -3.71
C GLY A 182 -16.12 -7.41 -4.31
N TYR A 183 -15.04 -7.19 -3.54
CA TYR A 183 -13.79 -6.67 -4.09
C TYR A 183 -13.23 -7.57 -5.20
N GLN A 184 -12.82 -6.94 -6.30
CA GLN A 184 -12.13 -7.61 -7.39
C GLN A 184 -10.93 -6.76 -7.82
N PHE A 185 -9.75 -7.40 -7.91
CA PHE A 185 -8.58 -6.75 -8.46
C PHE A 185 -8.67 -6.78 -9.99
N ASP A 186 -9.10 -5.67 -10.58
CA ASP A 186 -9.40 -5.60 -12.00
C ASP A 186 -8.15 -5.40 -12.88
N LEU A 187 -7.67 -6.49 -13.48
CA LEU A 187 -6.54 -6.50 -14.42
C LEU A 187 -6.88 -6.03 -15.84
N SER A 188 -8.14 -5.71 -16.15
CA SER A 188 -8.56 -5.31 -17.50
C SER A 188 -7.83 -4.04 -17.98
N ASP A 189 -7.63 -3.92 -19.29
CA ASP A 189 -6.92 -2.79 -19.92
C ASP A 189 -5.45 -2.64 -19.47
N THR A 190 -4.86 -3.72 -18.95
CA THR A 190 -3.44 -3.76 -18.58
C THR A 190 -2.73 -4.86 -19.34
N ILE A 191 -1.40 -4.78 -19.38
CA ILE A 191 -0.55 -5.85 -19.92
C ILE A 191 -0.65 -7.17 -19.14
N PHE A 192 -1.30 -7.15 -17.97
CA PHE A 192 -1.53 -8.31 -17.12
C PHE A 192 -2.89 -8.94 -17.35
N GLN A 193 -3.76 -8.33 -18.17
CA GLN A 193 -5.02 -8.96 -18.56
C GLN A 193 -4.71 -10.26 -19.31
N LYS A 194 -5.31 -11.37 -18.88
CA LYS A 194 -5.27 -12.60 -19.66
C LYS A 194 -6.09 -12.40 -20.92
N SER A 195 -5.49 -12.67 -22.08
CA SER A 195 -6.28 -12.89 -23.29
C SER A 195 -7.18 -14.10 -23.04
N ILE A 196 -8.49 -13.93 -23.25
CA ILE A 196 -9.47 -15.03 -23.17
C ILE A 196 -9.25 -16.04 -24.32
N GLU A 197 -8.36 -15.72 -25.26
CA GLU A 197 -8.11 -16.51 -26.45
C GLU A 197 -6.96 -17.49 -26.26
N SER A 198 -7.35 -18.78 -26.26
CA SER A 198 -6.67 -19.84 -26.99
C SER A 198 -5.96 -19.28 -28.24
N ASP A 199 -4.74 -19.72 -28.54
CA ASP A 199 -4.04 -19.53 -29.83
C ASP A 199 -3.11 -18.30 -30.00
N GLY A 200 -2.73 -17.61 -28.93
CA GLY A 200 -1.71 -16.54 -29.01
C GLY A 200 -0.30 -17.02 -29.42
N TYR A 201 0.01 -18.31 -29.25
CA TYR A 201 1.27 -18.91 -29.68
C TYR A 201 1.33 -19.23 -31.19
N GLU A 202 0.20 -19.18 -31.92
CA GLU A 202 0.18 -19.39 -33.37
C GLU A 202 0.74 -18.16 -34.13
N TRP A 203 0.40 -16.95 -33.69
CA TRP A 203 0.81 -15.73 -34.38
C TRP A 203 2.33 -15.48 -34.33
N MET A 204 2.99 -15.85 -33.23
CA MET A 204 4.45 -15.74 -33.11
C MET A 204 5.19 -16.70 -34.06
N ASN A 205 4.65 -17.90 -34.29
CA ASN A 205 5.18 -18.85 -35.27
C ASN A 205 4.94 -18.37 -36.71
N ILE A 206 3.78 -17.77 -36.99
CA ILE A 206 3.45 -17.23 -38.33
C ILE A 206 4.33 -16.04 -38.69
N VAL A 207 4.57 -15.10 -37.76
CA VAL A 207 5.42 -13.93 -38.00
C VAL A 207 6.90 -14.30 -38.15
N GLN A 208 7.39 -15.28 -37.39
CA GLN A 208 8.76 -15.80 -37.58
C GLN A 208 8.92 -16.52 -38.92
N GLN A 209 7.93 -17.27 -39.40
CA GLN A 209 8.00 -17.93 -40.71
C GLN A 209 7.92 -16.95 -41.90
N MET A 210 7.25 -15.80 -41.74
CA MET A 210 7.22 -14.75 -42.78
C MET A 210 8.52 -13.95 -42.85
N THR A 211 9.24 -13.81 -41.74
CA THR A 211 10.47 -12.99 -41.67
C THR A 211 11.71 -13.68 -42.26
N VAL A 212 11.68 -15.01 -42.44
CA VAL A 212 12.80 -15.80 -43.01
C VAL A 212 12.71 -15.94 -44.55
N ARG A 213 11.74 -15.30 -45.20
CA ARG A 213 11.59 -15.34 -46.68
C ARG A 213 11.76 -13.97 -47.35
N PHE A 214 12.87 -13.30 -47.07
CA PHE A 214 13.42 -12.25 -47.94
C PHE A 214 14.92 -12.44 -48.10
#